data_AF-A0A2V9I7I9-F1
#
_entry.id   AF-A0A2V9I7I9-F1
#
_cell.length_a   1.000
_cell.length_b   1.000
_cell.length_c   1.000
_cell.angle_alpha   90.00
_cell.angle_beta   90.00
_cell.angle_gamma   90.00
#
_symmetry.space_group_name_H-M   'P 1'
#
loop_
_entity.id
_entity.type
_entity.pdbx_description
1 polymer ?
#
loop_
_entity_poly.entity_id
_entity_poly.type
_entity_poly.pdbx_seq_one_letter_code
_entity_poly.pdbx_strand_id
1 'polypeptide(L)'
;MSEDFHLDPLPADADTGDLLEALGPIEERPPESQYCVFRSGRERFCLPVLDVEEVLDWPLLTKVPLGPAYLVGIFNLRGVIVPLIDIAITEGRRPGLLPKHVVVASLRVENHHE
;
A
#
# COMPACT_ATOMS: atom_id res chain seq x y z
N MET A 1 22.65 5.56 8.37
CA MET A 1 23.30 6.34 9.43
C MET A 1 22.69 5.84 10.72
N SER A 2 23.43 5.05 11.47
CA SER A 2 23.01 4.48 12.75
C SER A 2 23.28 5.53 13.82
N GLU A 3 22.23 6.06 14.43
CA GLU A 3 22.34 6.93 15.60
C GLU A 3 22.57 6.03 16.82
N ASP A 4 23.75 6.13 17.42
CA ASP A 4 24.08 5.50 18.70
C ASP A 4 23.23 6.16 19.80
N PHE A 5 22.25 5.43 20.34
CA PHE A 5 21.49 5.84 21.52
C PHE A 5 22.38 5.65 22.76
N HIS A 6 23.20 6.65 23.07
CA HIS A 6 23.90 6.73 24.34
C HIS A 6 22.88 7.14 25.43
N LEU A 7 22.45 6.18 26.25
CA LEU A 7 21.62 6.45 27.42
C LEU A 7 22.54 6.84 28.57
N ASP A 8 22.58 8.13 28.91
CA ASP A 8 23.21 8.56 30.15
C ASP A 8 22.36 8.12 31.36
N PRO A 9 22.97 7.59 32.43
CA PRO A 9 22.24 7.15 33.61
C PRO A 9 21.57 8.34 34.30
N LEU A 10 20.29 8.20 34.57
CA LEU A 10 19.46 9.24 35.18
C LEU A 10 19.93 9.52 36.62
N PRO A 11 20.13 10.79 37.01
CA PRO A 11 20.46 11.13 38.39
C PRO A 11 19.32 10.71 39.33
N ALA A 12 19.67 10.12 40.47
CA ALA A 12 18.73 9.48 41.40
C ALA A 12 17.78 10.46 42.11
N ASP A 13 18.07 11.76 42.01
CA ASP A 13 17.33 12.88 42.60
C ASP A 13 16.57 13.71 41.55
N ALA A 14 16.50 13.25 40.29
CA ALA A 14 15.75 13.92 39.25
C ALA A 14 14.26 14.03 39.63
N ASP A 15 13.74 15.25 39.70
CA ASP A 15 12.32 15.49 39.92
C ASP A 15 11.54 15.01 38.67
N THR A 16 10.31 14.53 38.90
CA THR A 16 9.41 14.11 37.80
C THR A 16 9.15 15.27 36.84
N GLY A 17 9.16 16.51 37.33
CA GLY A 17 9.09 17.72 36.50
C GLY A 17 10.27 17.85 35.54
N ASP A 18 11.50 17.62 36.01
CA ASP A 18 12.72 17.72 35.20
C ASP A 18 12.76 16.64 34.11
N LEU A 19 12.24 15.45 34.39
CA LEU A 19 12.09 14.39 33.39
C LEU A 19 11.13 14.76 32.27
N LEU A 20 10.00 15.39 32.61
CA LEU A 20 9.02 15.80 31.59
C LEU A 20 9.55 16.94 30.72
N GLU A 21 10.35 17.87 31.27
CA GLU A 21 11.02 18.89 30.46
C GLU A 21 12.08 18.29 29.52
N ALA A 22 12.86 17.31 30.01
CA ALA A 22 13.91 16.66 29.23
C ALA A 22 13.39 15.80 28.06
N LEU A 23 12.15 15.28 28.17
CA LEU A 23 11.51 14.50 27.11
C LEU A 23 11.08 15.35 25.90
N GLY A 24 11.18 16.68 25.99
CA GLY A 24 10.74 17.60 24.96
C GLY A 24 9.24 17.47 24.66
N PRO A 25 8.71 18.27 23.74
CA PRO A 25 7.36 18.04 23.22
C PRO A 25 7.34 16.63 22.61
N ILE A 26 6.37 15.81 23.00
CA ILE A 26 5.99 14.65 22.19
C ILE A 26 5.46 15.25 20.90
N GLU A 27 6.31 15.38 19.88
CA GLU A 27 5.85 15.67 18.54
C GLU A 27 4.94 14.50 18.16
N GLU A 28 3.63 14.73 18.16
CA GLU A 28 2.67 13.84 17.53
C GLU A 28 3.03 13.82 16.04
N ARG A 29 3.95 12.94 15.67
CA ARG A 29 4.26 12.67 14.28
C ARG A 29 2.96 12.15 13.71
N PRO A 30 2.36 12.83 12.70
CA PRO A 30 1.14 12.33 12.10
C PRO A 30 1.39 10.87 11.70
N PRO A 31 0.43 9.96 11.96
CA PRO A 31 0.63 8.54 11.72
C PRO A 31 1.20 8.38 10.31
N GLU A 32 2.37 7.73 10.21
CA GLU A 32 3.05 7.58 8.94
C GLU A 32 2.10 6.94 7.93
N SER A 33 1.82 7.63 6.83
CA SER A 33 0.96 7.09 5.78
C SER A 33 1.62 5.83 5.20
N GLN A 34 0.98 4.68 5.44
CA GLN A 34 1.45 3.39 4.98
C GLN A 34 0.87 3.07 3.60
N TYR A 35 1.72 2.57 2.71
CA TYR A 35 1.36 2.25 1.34
C TYR A 35 1.80 0.83 0.97
N CYS A 36 0.93 0.11 0.26
CA CYS A 36 1.32 -1.10 -0.44
C CYS A 36 1.97 -0.72 -1.78
N VAL A 37 3.25 -1.01 -1.94
CA VAL A 37 4.00 -0.72 -3.18
C VAL A 37 4.12 -1.97 -4.02
N PHE A 38 3.72 -1.88 -5.29
CA PHE A 38 3.75 -3.00 -6.23
C PHE A 38 4.16 -2.51 -7.63
N ARG A 39 4.31 -3.44 -8.58
CA ARG A 39 4.70 -3.12 -9.96
C ARG A 39 3.62 -3.55 -10.94
N SER A 40 3.34 -2.69 -11.91
CA SER A 40 2.62 -3.04 -13.14
C SER A 40 3.51 -2.64 -14.31
N GLY A 41 3.77 -3.56 -15.24
CA GLY A 41 4.75 -3.27 -16.27
C GLY A 41 6.15 -3.09 -15.72
N ARG A 42 6.77 -1.94 -16.02
CA ARG A 42 8.10 -1.57 -15.52
C ARG A 42 8.05 -0.60 -14.36
N GLU A 43 6.89 0.01 -14.10
CA GLU A 43 6.69 1.10 -13.14
C GLU A 43 6.30 0.57 -11.76
N ARG A 44 6.50 1.42 -10.74
CA ARG A 44 6.01 1.18 -9.38
C ARG A 44 4.75 2.00 -9.15
N PHE A 45 3.75 1.36 -8.57
CA PHE A 45 2.50 1.96 -8.13
C PHE A 45 2.36 1.74 -6.63
N CYS A 46 1.46 2.50 -6.02
CA CYS A 46 1.11 2.29 -4.63
C CYS A 46 -0.35 2.62 -4.36
N LEU A 47 -0.90 1.97 -3.34
CA LEU A 47 -2.21 2.25 -2.78
C LEU A 47 -2.07 2.44 -1.27
N PRO A 48 -2.90 3.28 -0.63
CA PRO A 48 -3.00 3.30 0.83
C PRO A 48 -3.20 1.88 1.34
N VAL A 49 -2.46 1.48 2.39
CA VAL A 49 -2.52 0.10 2.87
C VAL A 49 -3.94 -0.29 3.30
N LEU A 50 -4.73 0.69 3.75
CA LEU A 50 -6.12 0.51 4.18
C LEU A 50 -7.09 0.23 3.02
N ASP A 51 -6.71 0.54 1.78
CA ASP A 51 -7.51 0.23 0.59
C ASP A 51 -7.14 -1.15 0.00
N VAL A 52 -6.04 -1.77 0.45
CA VAL A 52 -5.63 -3.11 0.01
C VAL A 52 -6.33 -4.17 0.85
N GLU A 53 -7.11 -5.01 0.19
CA GLU A 53 -7.80 -6.13 0.83
C GLU A 53 -6.86 -7.32 1.05
N GLU A 54 -6.07 -7.68 0.02
CA GLU A 54 -5.10 -8.76 0.10
C GLU A 54 -4.11 -8.76 -1.08
N VAL A 55 -2.98 -9.43 -0.90
CA VAL A 55 -2.00 -9.74 -1.95
C VAL A 55 -1.98 -11.26 -2.14
N LEU A 56 -2.25 -11.72 -3.35
CA LEU A 56 -2.38 -13.14 -3.67
C LEU A 56 -1.32 -13.56 -4.69
N ASP A 57 -1.02 -14.85 -4.76
CA ASP A 57 -0.39 -15.43 -5.94
C ASP A 57 -1.27 -15.26 -7.18
N TRP A 58 -0.67 -15.31 -8.36
CA TRP A 58 -1.38 -15.18 -9.63
C TRP A 58 -2.53 -16.20 -9.74
N PRO A 59 -3.80 -15.76 -9.82
CA PRO A 59 -4.94 -16.66 -9.81
C PRO A 59 -5.22 -17.27 -11.18
N LEU A 60 -6.07 -18.31 -11.21
CA LEU A 60 -6.67 -18.77 -12.46
C LEU A 60 -7.69 -17.73 -12.94
N LEU A 61 -7.49 -17.23 -14.17
CA LEU A 61 -8.30 -16.18 -14.76
C LEU A 61 -9.27 -16.72 -15.80
N THR A 62 -10.50 -16.20 -15.78
CA THR A 62 -11.46 -16.33 -16.86
C THR A 62 -11.35 -15.11 -17.77
N LYS A 63 -11.11 -15.34 -19.06
CA LYS A 63 -11.09 -14.27 -20.07
C LYS A 63 -12.49 -13.74 -20.31
N VAL A 64 -12.62 -12.42 -20.36
CA VAL A 64 -13.87 -11.74 -20.73
C VAL A 64 -13.84 -11.48 -22.24
N PRO A 65 -14.73 -12.09 -23.04
CA PRO A 65 -14.79 -11.84 -24.48
C PRO A 65 -15.07 -10.36 -24.77
N LEU A 66 -14.39 -9.81 -25.78
CA LEU A 66 -14.52 -8.40 -26.19
C LEU A 66 -14.23 -7.39 -25.08
N GLY A 67 -13.58 -7.81 -23.99
CA GLY A 67 -13.16 -6.93 -22.92
C GLY A 67 -12.10 -5.93 -23.39
N PRO A 68 -11.98 -4.77 -22.70
CA PRO A 68 -10.94 -3.81 -23.01
C PRO A 68 -9.55 -4.43 -22.81
N ALA A 69 -8.55 -3.94 -23.54
CA ALA A 69 -7.21 -4.54 -23.55
C ALA A 69 -6.54 -4.59 -22.16
N TYR A 70 -6.86 -3.63 -21.28
CA TYR A 70 -6.33 -3.58 -19.93
C TYR A 70 -6.96 -4.62 -18.98
N LEU A 71 -8.11 -5.20 -19.34
CA LEU A 71 -8.77 -6.22 -18.55
C LEU A 71 -8.10 -7.57 -18.84
N VAL A 72 -7.21 -7.98 -17.93
CA VAL A 72 -6.50 -9.27 -18.05
C VAL A 72 -7.50 -10.43 -17.98
N GLY A 73 -8.51 -10.30 -17.12
CA GLY A 73 -9.60 -11.26 -16.94
C GLY A 73 -10.36 -10.98 -15.65
N ILE A 74 -11.16 -11.96 -15.24
CA ILE A 74 -11.86 -11.99 -13.95
C ILE A 74 -11.48 -13.26 -13.19
N PHE A 75 -11.53 -13.24 -11.87
CA PHE A 75 -11.38 -14.44 -11.03
C PHE A 75 -12.37 -14.41 -9.88
N ASN A 76 -12.65 -15.58 -9.29
CA ASN A 76 -13.47 -15.68 -8.10
C ASN A 76 -12.59 -15.54 -6.86
N LEU A 77 -12.93 -14.58 -6.01
CA LEU A 77 -12.35 -14.41 -4.69
C LEU A 77 -13.44 -14.60 -3.63
N ARG A 78 -13.40 -15.74 -2.94
CA ARG A 78 -14.33 -16.08 -1.83
C ARG A 78 -15.81 -15.85 -2.19
N GLY A 79 -16.21 -16.18 -3.42
CA GLY A 79 -17.57 -16.00 -3.92
C GLY A 79 -17.82 -14.68 -4.66
N VAL A 80 -16.89 -13.72 -4.60
CA VAL A 80 -16.99 -12.43 -5.28
C VAL A 80 -16.21 -12.48 -6.60
N ILE A 81 -16.79 -11.96 -7.69
CA ILE A 81 -16.10 -11.86 -8.97
C ILE A 81 -15.27 -10.57 -8.99
N VAL A 82 -13.96 -10.71 -9.08
CA VAL A 82 -13.01 -9.60 -9.04
C VAL A 82 -12.36 -9.42 -10.42
N PRO A 83 -12.39 -8.21 -11.01
CA PRO A 83 -11.66 -7.93 -12.24
C PRO A 83 -10.16 -7.77 -11.96
N LEU A 84 -9.33 -8.36 -12.83
CA LEU A 84 -7.88 -8.13 -12.83
C LEU A 84 -7.51 -7.20 -13.97
N ILE A 85 -6.90 -6.06 -13.62
CA ILE A 85 -6.51 -5.00 -14.57
C ILE A 85 -4.98 -4.89 -14.61
N ASP A 86 -4.39 -4.72 -15.79
CA ASP A 86 -3.00 -4.31 -15.95
C ASP A 86 -2.93 -2.79 -16.15
N ILE A 87 -2.46 -2.08 -15.12
CA ILE A 87 -2.37 -0.61 -15.09
C ILE A 87 -1.37 -0.12 -16.16
N ALA A 88 -0.37 -0.91 -16.52
CA ALA A 88 0.55 -0.52 -17.58
C ALA A 88 -0.19 -0.37 -18.92
N ILE A 89 -1.17 -1.23 -19.20
CA ILE A 89 -1.96 -1.16 -20.43
C ILE A 89 -2.89 0.06 -20.41
N THR A 90 -3.46 0.42 -19.25
CA THR A 90 -4.29 1.64 -19.15
C THR A 90 -3.49 2.91 -19.45
N GLU A 91 -2.20 2.92 -19.13
CA GLU A 91 -1.29 4.02 -19.47
C GLU A 91 -0.68 3.92 -20.89
N GLY A 92 -1.13 2.99 -21.72
CA GLY A 92 -0.59 2.79 -23.08
C GLY A 92 0.83 2.18 -23.09
N ARG A 93 1.27 1.59 -21.99
CA ARG A 93 2.59 0.96 -21.85
C ARG A 93 2.51 -0.53 -22.16
N ARG A 94 3.68 -1.14 -22.36
CA ARG A 94 3.78 -2.59 -22.55
C ARG A 94 3.60 -3.32 -21.22
N PRO A 95 2.86 -4.44 -21.20
CA PRO A 95 2.82 -5.35 -20.06
C PRO A 95 4.24 -5.78 -19.63
N GLY A 96 4.40 -5.99 -18.33
CA GLY A 96 5.68 -6.36 -17.72
C GLY A 96 5.98 -7.84 -17.90
N LEU A 97 7.11 -8.27 -17.33
CA LEU A 97 7.40 -9.70 -17.21
C LEU A 97 6.41 -10.35 -16.24
N LEU A 98 6.08 -11.62 -16.54
CA LEU A 98 5.15 -12.50 -15.85
C LEU A 98 4.95 -12.16 -14.35
N PRO A 99 3.84 -11.49 -13.98
CA PRO A 99 3.55 -11.17 -12.59
C PRO A 99 3.35 -12.44 -11.77
N LYS A 100 3.93 -12.46 -10.57
CA LYS A 100 3.78 -13.55 -9.60
C LYS A 100 2.60 -13.35 -8.66
N HIS A 101 2.27 -12.10 -8.38
CA HIS A 101 1.25 -11.72 -7.42
C HIS A 101 0.26 -10.74 -8.03
N VAL A 102 -0.94 -10.69 -7.45
CA VAL A 102 -1.97 -9.68 -7.71
C VAL A 102 -2.29 -8.94 -6.41
N VAL A 103 -2.58 -7.65 -6.53
CA VAL A 103 -3.04 -6.83 -5.41
C VAL A 103 -4.53 -6.60 -5.60
N VAL A 104 -5.33 -6.99 -4.59
CA VAL A 104 -6.77 -6.76 -4.56
C VAL A 104 -7.03 -5.56 -3.66
N ALA A 105 -7.79 -4.60 -4.17
CA ALA A 105 -8.06 -3.35 -3.46
C ALA A 105 -9.52 -2.92 -3.62
N SER A 106 -10.05 -2.29 -2.57
CA SER A 106 -11.38 -1.69 -2.54
C SER A 106 -11.25 -0.21 -2.84
N LEU A 107 -11.55 0.19 -4.08
CA LEU A 107 -11.46 1.59 -4.49
C LEU A 107 -12.79 2.29 -4.19
N ARG A 108 -12.79 3.21 -3.23
CA ARG A 108 -13.94 4.11 -3.01
C ARG A 108 -13.94 5.16 -4.12
N VAL A 109 -14.99 5.17 -4.93
CA VAL A 109 -15.20 6.26 -5.89
C VAL A 109 -15.81 7.42 -5.13
N GLU A 110 -15.01 8.45 -4.83
CA GLU A 110 -15.54 9.73 -4.39
C GLU A 110 -16.19 10.42 -5.59
N ASN A 111 -17.50 10.26 -5.74
CA ASN A 111 -18.28 11.01 -6.71
C ASN A 111 -18.25 12.48 -6.31
N HIS A 112 -17.35 13.27 -6.89
CA HIS A 112 -17.49 14.73 -6.88
C HIS A 112 -18.69 15.07 -7.76
N HIS A 113 -19.86 15.23 -7.13
CA HIS A 113 -21.01 15.88 -7.74
C HIS A 113 -20.70 17.38 -7.85
N GLU A 114 -20.58 17.89 -9.07
CA GLU A 114 -20.69 19.32 -9.40
C GLU A 114 -21.96 19.55 -10.22
#